data_AF-A0A959NXV5-F1
#
_entry.id   AF-A0A959NXV5-F1
#
_cell.length_a   1.000
_cell.length_b   1.000
_cell.length_c   1.000
_cell.angle_alpha   90.00
_cell.angle_beta   90.00
_cell.angle_gamma   90.00
#
_symmetry.space_group_name_H-M   'P 1'
#
loop_
_entity.id
_entity.type
_entity.pdbx_description
1 polymer ?
#
loop_
_entity_poly.entity_id
_entity_poly.type
_entity_poly.pdbx_seq_one_letter_code
_entity_poly.pdbx_strand_id
1 'polypeptide(L)'
;MNTEEIVEHVRSLVLTNEVNISIFNFGIGLSVNEQLLTLLANQNNGLAIFLGDDEVDKVIKDFYQLIRNPVLLGTELSFSSQNINEITPKALPSLYKGQQMIVSGRYLTPENVTLTLSGRTFGKAVHYDYNLHLVDSAVSEYQFLPKIWAKQKIEDLMVDYYTYSPDSFKADSLKEYITTLSVMYGVITQFTSFTDVYVTDVEEIAKEENENLPDDFKLLGNYPNPFNPTTTIKFSVGKDFYNVVLVKIYNSIGQLVRVLAVDVNGKGIYQISWNGLTQFGKMAPSGI
;
A
#
# COMPACT_ATOMS: atom_id res chain seq x y z
N MET A 1 -28.20 1.46 -6.50
CA MET A 1 -26.89 1.15 -7.10
C MET A 1 -25.85 1.25 -6.00
N ASN A 2 -25.10 0.17 -5.77
CA ASN A 2 -23.97 0.22 -4.85
C ASN A 2 -22.74 0.86 -5.56
N THR A 3 -21.71 1.24 -4.81
CA THR A 3 -20.49 1.88 -5.35
C THR A 3 -19.84 1.05 -6.46
N GLU A 4 -19.78 -0.27 -6.30
CA GLU A 4 -19.17 -1.20 -7.26
C GLU A 4 -19.91 -1.22 -8.61
N GLU A 5 -21.25 -1.28 -8.59
CA GLU A 5 -22.08 -1.26 -9.80
C GLU A 5 -21.85 0.01 -10.63
N ILE A 6 -21.71 1.17 -9.96
CA ILE A 6 -21.48 2.45 -10.64
C ILE A 6 -20.09 2.46 -11.27
N VAL A 7 -19.07 2.04 -10.53
CA VAL A 7 -17.69 2.00 -11.02
C VAL A 7 -17.56 1.06 -12.22
N GLU A 8 -18.13 -0.13 -12.14
CA GLU A 8 -18.08 -1.10 -13.24
C GLU A 8 -18.90 -0.62 -14.46
N HIS A 9 -20.04 0.03 -14.23
CA HIS A 9 -20.81 0.61 -15.32
C HIS A 9 -20.05 1.72 -16.05
N VAL A 10 -19.45 2.67 -15.32
CA VAL A 10 -18.61 3.71 -15.91
C VAL A 10 -17.41 3.12 -16.65
N ARG A 11 -16.75 2.13 -16.05
CA ARG A 11 -15.63 1.41 -16.69
C ARG A 11 -16.06 0.79 -18.02
N SER A 12 -17.21 0.14 -18.07
CA SER A 12 -17.73 -0.47 -19.30
C SER A 12 -17.94 0.57 -20.41
N LEU A 13 -18.48 1.74 -20.07
CA LEU A 13 -18.69 2.83 -21.02
C LEU A 13 -17.37 3.43 -21.51
N VAL A 14 -16.39 3.60 -20.63
CA VAL A 14 -15.06 4.10 -21.00
C VAL A 14 -14.34 3.12 -21.92
N LEU A 15 -14.40 1.80 -21.63
CA LEU A 15 -13.79 0.76 -22.47
C LEU A 15 -14.45 0.64 -23.85
N THR A 16 -15.75 0.94 -23.96
CA THR A 16 -16.45 0.95 -25.26
C THR A 16 -16.13 2.16 -26.13
N ASN A 17 -15.39 3.14 -25.59
CA ASN A 17 -15.05 4.37 -26.29
C ASN A 17 -13.70 4.24 -27.02
N GLU A 18 -13.60 4.78 -28.22
CA GLU A 18 -12.35 4.76 -29.01
C GLU A 18 -11.33 5.81 -28.54
N VAL A 19 -11.74 6.67 -27.60
CA VAL A 19 -10.94 7.78 -27.09
C VAL A 19 -10.64 7.56 -25.62
N ASN A 20 -9.39 7.80 -25.22
CA ASN A 20 -9.00 7.81 -23.81
C ASN A 20 -9.73 8.94 -23.08
N ILE A 21 -10.61 8.59 -22.14
CA ILE A 21 -11.34 9.54 -21.32
C ILE A 21 -10.62 9.72 -19.98
N SER A 22 -10.44 10.98 -19.58
CA SER A 22 -10.04 11.33 -18.23
C SER A 22 -11.26 11.81 -17.43
N ILE A 23 -11.52 11.23 -16.26
CA ILE A 23 -12.66 11.61 -15.40
C ILE A 23 -12.16 12.40 -14.19
N PHE A 24 -12.56 13.67 -14.11
CA PHE A 24 -12.24 14.53 -12.98
C PHE A 24 -13.50 14.83 -12.17
N ASN A 25 -13.43 14.56 -10.87
CA ASN A 25 -14.56 14.61 -9.97
C ASN A 25 -14.41 15.78 -9.00
N PHE A 26 -15.51 16.51 -8.80
CA PHE A 26 -15.60 17.58 -7.80
C PHE A 26 -16.68 17.19 -6.80
N GLY A 27 -16.29 16.88 -5.57
CA GLY A 27 -17.21 16.71 -4.47
C GLY A 27 -17.40 18.04 -3.75
N ILE A 28 -18.61 18.58 -3.76
CA ILE A 28 -18.94 19.86 -3.10
C ILE A 28 -19.82 19.56 -1.89
N GLY A 29 -19.41 20.07 -0.73
CA GLY A 29 -20.10 19.89 0.54
C GLY A 29 -19.74 18.58 1.26
N LEU A 30 -20.30 18.38 2.45
CA LEU A 30 -19.90 17.31 3.38
C LEU A 30 -20.61 15.97 3.18
N SER A 31 -21.59 15.89 2.28
CA SER A 31 -22.42 14.69 2.06
C SER A 31 -22.07 13.93 0.79
N VAL A 32 -20.90 14.20 0.20
CA VAL A 32 -20.45 13.54 -1.02
C VAL A 32 -19.84 12.18 -0.72
N ASN A 33 -20.02 11.24 -1.64
CA ASN A 33 -19.37 9.94 -1.56
C ASN A 33 -17.93 10.06 -2.07
N GLU A 34 -17.02 10.51 -1.21
CA GLU A 34 -15.61 10.77 -1.56
C GLU A 34 -14.91 9.53 -2.10
N GLN A 35 -15.25 8.37 -1.56
CA GLN A 35 -14.68 7.09 -1.97
C GLN A 35 -15.04 6.76 -3.42
N LEU A 36 -16.33 6.84 -3.78
CA LEU A 36 -16.79 6.62 -5.16
C LEU A 36 -16.10 7.57 -6.14
N LEU A 37 -16.07 8.86 -5.80
CA LEU A 37 -15.48 9.88 -6.65
C LEU A 37 -13.96 9.69 -6.81
N THR A 38 -13.27 9.29 -5.75
CA THR A 38 -11.83 8.98 -5.82
C THR A 38 -11.55 7.76 -6.69
N LEU A 39 -12.34 6.69 -6.54
CA LEU A 39 -12.21 5.48 -7.35
C LEU A 39 -12.45 5.75 -8.83
N LEU A 40 -13.53 6.48 -9.17
CA LEU A 40 -13.84 6.85 -10.54
C LEU A 40 -12.73 7.68 -11.18
N ALA A 41 -12.15 8.62 -10.45
CA ALA A 41 -11.05 9.44 -10.94
C ALA A 41 -9.77 8.61 -11.16
N ASN A 42 -9.36 7.82 -10.17
CA ASN A 42 -8.14 7.01 -10.22
C ASN A 42 -8.18 5.96 -11.33
N GLN A 43 -9.32 5.33 -11.57
CA GLN A 43 -9.46 4.32 -12.62
C GLN A 43 -9.50 4.91 -14.04
N ASN A 44 -9.72 6.21 -14.17
CA ASN A 44 -9.92 6.88 -15.45
C ASN A 44 -8.99 8.08 -15.59
N ASN A 45 -7.71 7.95 -15.24
CA ASN A 45 -6.67 8.96 -15.48
C ASN A 45 -7.06 10.39 -15.11
N GLY A 46 -7.77 10.57 -13.99
CA GLY A 46 -8.21 11.87 -13.52
C GLY A 46 -8.00 12.06 -12.03
N LEU A 47 -8.66 13.07 -11.45
CA LEU A 47 -8.47 13.50 -10.06
C LEU A 47 -9.82 13.77 -9.40
N ALA A 48 -9.92 13.46 -8.12
CA ALA A 48 -11.05 13.87 -7.29
C ALA A 48 -10.61 15.03 -6.38
N ILE A 49 -11.41 16.09 -6.33
CA ILE A 49 -11.18 17.27 -5.51
C ILE A 49 -12.42 17.49 -4.65
N PHE A 50 -12.22 17.65 -3.34
CA PHE A 50 -13.30 17.83 -2.36
C PHE A 50 -13.24 19.24 -1.78
N LEU A 51 -14.39 19.92 -1.77
CA LEU A 51 -14.50 21.36 -1.53
C LEU A 51 -15.64 21.68 -0.58
N GLY A 52 -15.43 22.70 0.26
CA GLY A 52 -16.52 23.43 0.91
C GLY A 52 -17.29 24.30 -0.07
N ASP A 53 -18.49 24.74 0.32
CA ASP A 53 -19.39 25.54 -0.52
C ASP A 53 -18.80 26.92 -0.90
N ASP A 54 -17.79 27.38 -0.16
CA ASP A 54 -17.19 28.71 -0.19
C ASP A 54 -15.93 28.83 -1.08
N GLU A 55 -15.44 27.74 -1.67
CA GLU A 55 -14.15 27.72 -2.39
C GLU A 55 -14.22 27.30 -3.88
N VAL A 56 -15.43 27.07 -4.40
CA VAL A 56 -15.66 26.42 -5.71
C VAL A 56 -15.01 27.16 -6.88
N ASP A 57 -15.23 28.48 -7.01
CA ASP A 57 -14.78 29.25 -8.18
C ASP A 57 -13.25 29.28 -8.33
N LYS A 58 -12.54 29.45 -7.20
CA LYS A 58 -11.07 29.49 -7.20
C LYS A 58 -10.51 28.13 -7.59
N VAL A 59 -11.03 27.05 -6.99
CA VAL A 59 -10.50 25.72 -7.24
C VAL A 59 -10.79 25.23 -8.65
N ILE A 60 -11.98 25.54 -9.20
CA ILE A 60 -12.27 25.23 -10.61
C ILE A 60 -11.28 25.94 -11.53
N LYS A 61 -10.96 27.22 -11.28
CA LYS A 61 -10.00 27.97 -12.08
C LYS A 61 -8.59 27.38 -11.99
N ASP A 62 -8.12 27.06 -10.79
CA ASP A 62 -6.80 26.47 -10.57
C ASP A 62 -6.71 25.07 -11.22
N PHE A 63 -7.78 24.28 -11.12
CA PHE A 63 -7.90 23.00 -11.79
C PHE A 63 -7.84 23.13 -13.33
N TYR A 64 -8.57 24.09 -13.93
CA TYR A 64 -8.49 24.31 -15.37
C TYR A 64 -7.08 24.68 -15.82
N GLN A 65 -6.33 25.44 -15.01
CA GLN A 65 -4.93 25.72 -15.30
C GLN A 65 -4.07 24.47 -15.20
N LEU A 66 -4.32 23.60 -14.22
CA LEU A 66 -3.63 22.33 -14.05
C LEU A 66 -3.82 21.42 -15.28
N ILE A 67 -5.06 21.10 -15.65
CA ILE A 67 -5.36 20.12 -16.72
C ILE A 67 -4.95 20.60 -18.11
N ARG A 68 -4.80 21.91 -18.32
CA ARG A 68 -4.30 22.49 -19.57
C ARG A 68 -2.80 22.30 -19.76
N ASN A 69 -2.07 21.92 -18.72
CA ASN A 69 -0.61 21.77 -18.76
C ASN A 69 -0.19 20.33 -18.35
N PRO A 70 -0.63 19.29 -19.10
CA PRO A 70 -0.18 17.92 -18.84
C PRO A 70 1.30 17.78 -19.20
N VAL A 71 2.07 17.18 -18.30
CA VAL A 71 3.50 16.89 -18.50
C VAL A 71 3.68 15.44 -18.93
N LEU A 72 3.03 14.50 -18.23
CA LEU A 72 3.10 13.07 -18.51
C LEU A 72 1.79 12.39 -18.13
N LEU A 73 1.09 11.82 -19.10
CA LEU A 73 -0.19 11.15 -18.90
C LEU A 73 -0.03 9.63 -18.90
N GLY A 74 -0.90 8.93 -18.18
CA GLY A 74 -0.89 7.46 -18.13
C GLY A 74 0.45 6.94 -17.63
N THR A 75 0.87 7.43 -16.48
CA THR A 75 2.17 7.13 -15.89
C THR A 75 2.26 5.67 -15.48
N GLU A 76 3.35 5.02 -15.87
CA GLU A 76 3.69 3.66 -15.48
C GLU A 76 5.11 3.64 -14.93
N LEU A 77 5.36 2.76 -13.96
CA LEU A 77 6.66 2.63 -13.32
C LEU A 77 7.11 1.19 -13.38
N SER A 78 8.35 0.99 -13.82
CA SER A 78 8.99 -0.32 -13.83
C SER A 78 10.42 -0.22 -13.30
N PHE A 79 10.93 -1.35 -12.84
CA PHE A 79 12.25 -1.46 -12.25
C PHE A 79 13.02 -2.60 -12.89
N SER A 80 14.34 -2.44 -13.02
CA SER A 80 15.21 -3.51 -13.50
C SER A 80 15.34 -4.69 -12.52
N SER A 81 14.97 -4.49 -11.24
CA SER A 81 15.01 -5.51 -10.20
C SER A 81 13.61 -6.02 -9.85
N GLN A 82 13.51 -7.34 -9.66
CA GLN A 82 12.30 -8.03 -9.19
C GLN A 82 12.19 -8.04 -7.66
N ASN A 83 13.20 -7.54 -6.94
CA ASN A 83 13.21 -7.52 -5.48
C ASN A 83 12.44 -6.32 -4.89
N ILE A 84 11.97 -5.40 -5.74
CA ILE A 84 11.19 -4.23 -5.34
C ILE A 84 9.72 -4.62 -5.27
N ASN A 85 9.11 -4.38 -4.12
CA ASN A 85 7.74 -4.75 -3.80
C ASN A 85 7.07 -3.66 -2.94
N GLU A 86 5.80 -3.88 -2.61
CA GLU A 86 5.00 -2.96 -1.77
C GLU A 86 5.04 -1.51 -2.26
N ILE A 87 5.00 -1.34 -3.60
CA ILE A 87 4.99 -0.03 -4.26
C ILE A 87 3.65 0.66 -3.98
N THR A 88 3.74 1.95 -3.65
CA THR A 88 2.63 2.81 -3.27
C THR A 88 2.84 4.19 -3.92
N PRO A 89 1.82 4.80 -4.55
CA PRO A 89 0.46 4.28 -4.72
C PRO A 89 0.38 3.16 -5.79
N LYS A 90 -0.63 2.27 -5.66
CA LYS A 90 -0.88 1.17 -6.62
C LYS A 90 -1.19 1.68 -8.03
N ALA A 91 -1.95 2.77 -8.12
CA ALA A 91 -2.26 3.46 -9.38
C ALA A 91 -1.53 4.81 -9.39
N LEU A 92 -0.69 5.02 -10.40
CA LEU A 92 0.11 6.24 -10.51
C LEU A 92 -0.71 7.36 -11.17
N PRO A 93 -0.76 8.55 -10.56
CA PRO A 93 -1.47 9.68 -11.16
C PRO A 93 -0.71 10.24 -12.35
N SER A 94 -1.45 10.74 -13.34
CA SER A 94 -0.86 11.56 -14.39
C SER A 94 -0.23 12.84 -13.81
N LEU A 95 0.88 13.28 -14.39
CA LEU A 95 1.64 14.45 -13.96
C LEU A 95 1.25 15.69 -14.75
N TYR A 96 0.86 16.74 -14.03
CA TYR A 96 0.62 18.07 -14.56
C TYR A 96 1.69 19.05 -14.07
N LYS A 97 1.83 20.18 -14.77
CA LYS A 97 2.85 21.18 -14.43
C LYS A 97 2.67 21.68 -13.00
N GLY A 98 3.73 21.58 -12.20
CA GLY A 98 3.74 22.00 -10.80
C GLY A 98 3.30 20.91 -9.81
N GLN A 99 2.84 19.76 -10.29
CA GLN A 99 2.52 18.61 -9.44
C GLN A 99 3.77 17.77 -9.15
N GLN A 100 3.83 17.23 -7.94
CA GLN A 100 4.82 16.25 -7.54
C GLN A 100 4.13 14.88 -7.36
N MET A 101 4.76 13.83 -7.86
CA MET A 101 4.39 12.45 -7.56
C MET A 101 5.45 11.86 -6.63
N ILE A 102 5.01 11.26 -5.53
CA ILE A 102 5.88 10.56 -4.58
C ILE A 102 5.47 9.09 -4.63
N VAL A 103 6.39 8.26 -5.10
CA VAL A 103 6.26 6.81 -5.09
C VAL A 103 7.24 6.25 -4.07
N SER A 104 6.75 5.37 -3.20
CA SER A 104 7.59 4.60 -2.30
C SER A 104 7.40 3.11 -2.52
N GLY A 105 8.38 2.33 -2.12
CA GLY A 105 8.37 0.88 -2.20
C GLY A 105 9.43 0.30 -1.29
N ARG A 106 9.44 -1.02 -1.15
CA ARG A 106 10.42 -1.75 -0.36
C ARG A 106 11.26 -2.64 -1.24
N TYR A 107 12.47 -2.92 -0.79
CA TYR A 107 13.38 -3.86 -1.43
C TYR A 107 14.05 -4.71 -0.36
N LEU A 108 14.47 -5.90 -0.76
CA LEU A 108 15.07 -6.88 0.15
C LEU A 108 16.58 -6.70 0.34
N THR A 109 17.29 -6.28 -0.70
CA THR A 109 18.76 -6.22 -0.70
C THR A 109 19.24 -4.91 -1.29
N PRO A 110 20.31 -4.31 -0.75
CA PRO A 110 21.00 -3.19 -1.40
C PRO A 110 21.48 -3.58 -2.79
N GLU A 111 21.20 -2.76 -3.80
CA GLU A 111 21.58 -3.00 -5.19
C GLU A 111 21.46 -1.73 -6.05
N ASN A 112 22.11 -1.72 -7.21
CA ASN A 112 21.86 -0.69 -8.22
C ASN A 112 20.67 -1.08 -9.08
N VAL A 113 19.69 -0.20 -9.20
CA VAL A 113 18.47 -0.44 -9.98
C VAL A 113 18.23 0.70 -10.95
N THR A 114 17.81 0.36 -12.16
CA THR A 114 17.25 1.35 -13.09
C THR A 114 15.74 1.39 -12.90
N LEU A 115 15.23 2.56 -12.54
CA LEU A 115 13.81 2.90 -12.51
C LEU A 115 13.45 3.51 -13.86
N THR A 116 12.44 2.97 -14.53
CA THR A 116 11.90 3.50 -15.78
C THR A 116 10.49 4.04 -15.52
N LEU A 117 10.33 5.36 -15.65
CA LEU A 117 9.05 6.04 -15.64
C LEU A 117 8.60 6.26 -17.09
N SER A 118 7.47 5.68 -17.47
CA SER A 118 6.88 5.82 -18.81
C SER A 118 5.53 6.52 -18.77
N GLY A 119 5.12 7.03 -19.93
CA GLY A 119 3.80 7.61 -20.13
C GLY A 119 3.68 8.25 -21.51
N ARG A 120 2.75 9.19 -21.64
CA ARG A 120 2.49 9.92 -22.88
C ARG A 120 2.59 11.43 -22.70
N THR A 121 3.28 12.08 -23.62
CA THR A 121 3.39 13.55 -23.70
C THR A 121 3.01 13.98 -25.11
N PHE A 122 2.01 14.86 -25.24
CA PHE A 122 1.44 15.30 -26.53
C PHE A 122 1.13 14.14 -27.50
N GLY A 123 0.56 13.04 -26.97
CA GLY A 123 0.16 11.86 -27.75
C GLY A 123 1.30 10.90 -28.12
N LYS A 124 2.56 11.21 -27.77
CA LYS A 124 3.71 10.34 -28.02
C LYS A 124 4.11 9.62 -26.74
N ALA A 125 4.44 8.33 -26.87
CA ALA A 125 5.01 7.56 -25.76
C ALA A 125 6.43 8.09 -25.45
N VAL A 126 6.71 8.30 -24.18
CA VAL A 126 8.01 8.74 -23.67
C VAL A 126 8.36 7.90 -22.43
N HIS A 127 9.66 7.74 -22.17
CA HIS A 127 10.17 7.11 -20.96
C HIS A 127 11.40 7.86 -20.44
N TYR A 128 11.65 7.73 -19.15
CA TYR A 128 12.76 8.33 -18.44
C TYR A 128 13.39 7.30 -17.51
N ASP A 129 14.68 7.07 -17.68
CA ASP A 129 15.44 6.12 -16.89
C ASP A 129 16.27 6.83 -15.81
N TYR A 130 16.17 6.33 -14.58
CA TYR A 130 16.86 6.85 -13.42
C TYR A 130 17.65 5.71 -12.76
N ASN A 131 18.95 5.91 -12.61
CA ASN A 131 19.79 4.95 -11.89
C ASN A 131 19.74 5.27 -10.39
N LEU A 132 19.26 4.31 -9.61
CA LEU A 132 19.13 4.38 -8.16
C LEU A 132 20.18 3.48 -7.51
N HIS A 133 20.82 3.99 -6.47
CA HIS A 133 21.66 3.19 -5.58
C HIS A 133 20.85 2.86 -4.33
N LEU A 134 20.30 1.63 -4.27
CA LEU A 134 19.57 1.16 -3.10
C LEU A 134 20.57 0.71 -2.04
N VAL A 135 20.38 1.21 -0.83
CA VAL A 135 21.34 1.09 0.28
C VAL A 135 20.72 0.36 1.45
N ASP A 136 21.55 -0.10 2.37
CA ASP A 136 21.02 -0.70 3.59
C ASP A 136 20.33 0.38 4.47
N SER A 137 19.19 0.04 5.07
CA SER A 137 18.49 0.88 6.04
C SER A 137 19.30 1.19 7.30
N ALA A 138 20.40 0.48 7.56
CA ALA A 138 21.36 0.82 8.59
C ALA A 138 22.08 2.15 8.32
N VAL A 139 22.10 2.62 7.07
CA VAL A 139 22.68 3.92 6.70
C VAL A 139 21.87 5.05 7.34
N SER A 140 22.49 5.73 8.31
CA SER A 140 21.85 6.76 9.14
C SER A 140 21.16 7.86 8.32
N GLU A 141 21.73 8.27 7.19
CA GLU A 141 21.16 9.26 6.28
C GLU A 141 19.76 8.89 5.80
N TYR A 142 19.45 7.60 5.65
CA TYR A 142 18.22 7.10 5.05
C TYR A 142 17.25 6.45 6.04
N GLN A 143 17.54 6.50 7.35
CA GLN A 143 16.70 5.91 8.39
C GLN A 143 15.30 6.54 8.50
N PHE A 144 15.07 7.71 7.90
CA PHE A 144 13.76 8.34 7.84
C PHE A 144 12.85 7.77 6.73
N LEU A 145 13.42 7.14 5.69
CA LEU A 145 12.67 6.62 4.54
C LEU A 145 11.62 5.55 4.90
N PRO A 146 11.88 4.59 5.81
CA PRO A 146 10.88 3.61 6.20
C PRO A 146 9.60 4.24 6.78
N LYS A 147 9.74 5.38 7.49
CA LYS A 147 8.59 6.11 8.03
C LYS A 147 7.76 6.79 6.93
N ILE A 148 8.42 7.33 5.90
CA ILE A 148 7.73 7.90 4.73
C ILE A 148 6.93 6.80 4.02
N TRP A 149 7.58 5.66 3.74
CA TRP A 149 6.90 4.52 3.14
C TRP A 149 5.71 4.06 3.99
N ALA A 150 5.90 3.87 5.30
CA ALA A 150 4.84 3.41 6.19
C ALA A 150 3.65 4.38 6.21
N LYS A 151 3.91 5.70 6.22
CA LYS A 151 2.85 6.72 6.14
C LYS A 151 2.03 6.59 4.86
N GLN A 152 2.68 6.56 3.69
CA GLN A 152 1.96 6.43 2.42
C GLN A 152 1.23 5.09 2.31
N LYS A 153 1.85 4.00 2.79
CA LYS A 153 1.23 2.67 2.79
C LYS A 153 -0.03 2.63 3.68
N ILE A 154 0.03 3.26 4.85
CA ILE A 154 -1.13 3.41 5.74
C ILE A 154 -2.24 4.23 5.06
N GLU A 155 -1.91 5.35 4.41
CA GLU A 155 -2.88 6.16 3.68
C GLU A 155 -3.60 5.34 2.59
N ASP A 156 -2.84 4.56 1.79
CA ASP A 156 -3.41 3.67 0.78
C ASP A 156 -4.29 2.57 1.40
N LEU A 157 -3.85 1.94 2.49
CA LEU A 157 -4.62 0.91 3.19
C LEU A 157 -5.88 1.49 3.83
N MET A 158 -5.86 2.75 4.27
CA MET A 158 -7.03 3.43 4.80
C MET A 158 -8.08 3.68 3.72
N VAL A 159 -7.65 4.04 2.50
CA VAL A 159 -8.57 4.11 1.35
C VAL A 159 -9.24 2.75 1.12
N ASP A 160 -8.45 1.67 1.09
CA ASP A 160 -8.97 0.29 0.96
C ASP A 160 -9.91 -0.07 2.13
N TYR A 161 -9.57 0.30 3.37
CA TYR A 161 -10.37 0.03 4.57
C TYR A 161 -11.77 0.62 4.48
N TYR A 162 -11.89 1.89 4.08
CA TYR A 162 -13.18 2.55 3.94
C TYR A 162 -14.01 2.01 2.78
N THR A 163 -13.44 1.18 1.91
CA THR A 163 -14.23 0.51 0.85
C THR A 163 -15.08 -0.65 1.33
N TYR A 164 -14.81 -1.16 2.52
CA TYR A 164 -15.51 -2.30 3.10
C TYR A 164 -16.40 -1.86 4.26
N SER A 165 -17.46 -2.63 4.53
CA SER A 165 -18.28 -2.43 5.73
C SER A 165 -17.41 -2.57 6.99
N PRO A 166 -17.58 -1.71 8.02
CA PRO A 166 -16.73 -1.72 9.21
C PRO A 166 -16.64 -3.07 9.93
N ASP A 167 -17.74 -3.83 9.94
CA ASP A 167 -17.82 -5.16 10.61
C ASP A 167 -17.43 -6.32 9.68
N SER A 168 -16.85 -6.03 8.51
CA SER A 168 -16.40 -7.06 7.59
C SER A 168 -15.01 -7.55 7.96
N PHE A 169 -14.78 -8.86 7.75
CA PHE A 169 -13.47 -9.48 7.91
C PHE A 169 -12.33 -8.74 7.18
N LYS A 170 -12.63 -8.18 6.00
CA LYS A 170 -11.67 -7.38 5.22
C LYS A 170 -11.31 -6.07 5.91
N ALA A 171 -12.31 -5.36 6.42
CA ALA A 171 -12.09 -4.14 7.19
C ALA A 171 -11.27 -4.44 8.45
N ASP A 172 -11.57 -5.53 9.17
CA ASP A 172 -10.80 -5.95 10.34
C ASP A 172 -9.34 -6.29 10.01
N SER A 173 -9.11 -7.08 8.95
CA SER A 173 -7.75 -7.44 8.50
C SER A 173 -6.93 -6.20 8.10
N LEU A 174 -7.55 -5.24 7.40
CA LEU A 174 -6.91 -3.99 7.02
C LEU A 174 -6.62 -3.11 8.24
N LYS A 175 -7.57 -2.99 9.17
CA LYS A 175 -7.40 -2.26 10.43
C LYS A 175 -6.26 -2.83 11.26
N GLU A 176 -6.16 -4.15 11.36
CA GLU A 176 -5.06 -4.82 12.05
C GLU A 176 -3.72 -4.52 11.36
N TYR A 177 -3.67 -4.57 10.02
CA TYR A 177 -2.46 -4.26 9.28
C TYR A 177 -2.03 -2.79 9.47
N ILE A 178 -2.97 -1.85 9.38
CA ILE A 178 -2.73 -0.43 9.61
C ILE A 178 -2.22 -0.18 11.03
N THR A 179 -2.87 -0.78 12.03
CA THR A 179 -2.50 -0.66 13.44
C THR A 179 -1.08 -1.18 13.67
N THR A 180 -0.76 -2.32 13.07
CA THR A 180 0.57 -2.90 13.09
C THR A 180 1.61 -1.94 12.51
N LEU A 181 1.40 -1.43 11.29
CA LEU A 181 2.33 -0.48 10.66
C LEU A 181 2.46 0.82 11.47
N SER A 182 1.37 1.31 12.04
CA SER A 182 1.33 2.50 12.90
C SER A 182 2.27 2.36 14.10
N VAL A 183 2.10 1.30 14.90
CA VAL A 183 2.94 1.01 16.07
C VAL A 183 4.38 0.77 15.65
N MET A 184 4.56 0.02 14.56
CA MET A 184 5.86 -0.38 14.03
C MET A 184 6.74 0.81 13.61
N TYR A 185 6.16 1.78 12.91
CA TYR A 185 6.90 2.91 12.34
C TYR A 185 6.62 4.26 13.04
N GLY A 186 5.83 4.25 14.11
CA GLY A 186 5.45 5.45 14.86
C GLY A 186 4.68 6.45 14.01
N VAL A 187 3.69 5.98 13.25
CA VAL A 187 2.81 6.77 12.40
C VAL A 187 1.42 6.78 13.00
N ILE A 188 0.99 7.89 13.58
CA ILE A 188 -0.32 7.99 14.24
C ILE A 188 -1.46 7.81 13.24
N THR A 189 -2.44 6.98 13.61
CA THR A 189 -3.68 6.75 12.87
C THR A 189 -4.89 6.89 13.78
N GLN A 190 -6.10 6.93 13.21
CA GLN A 190 -7.36 6.92 13.99
C GLN A 190 -7.53 5.66 14.86
N PHE A 191 -6.81 4.57 14.55
CA PHE A 191 -6.88 3.31 15.28
C PHE A 191 -5.89 3.22 16.44
N THR A 192 -4.96 4.17 16.55
CA THR A 192 -3.86 4.11 17.52
C THR A 192 -3.84 5.37 18.35
N SER A 193 -3.88 5.20 19.67
CA SER A 193 -3.59 6.26 20.63
C SER A 193 -2.20 6.03 21.22
N PHE A 194 -1.36 7.08 21.24
CA PHE A 194 -0.13 7.05 22.03
C PHE A 194 -0.54 7.22 23.49
N THR A 195 -0.56 6.12 24.23
CA THR A 195 -0.62 6.15 25.70
C THR A 195 0.73 5.69 26.21
N ASP A 196 1.29 6.41 27.20
CA ASP A 196 2.50 6.00 27.92
C ASP A 196 2.16 4.76 28.77
N VAL A 197 2.08 3.60 28.13
CA VAL A 197 1.89 2.33 28.82
C VAL A 197 3.09 1.45 28.53
N TYR A 198 3.90 1.23 29.55
CA TYR A 198 4.90 0.17 29.57
C TYR A 198 4.16 -1.17 29.54
N VAL A 199 4.02 -1.77 28.35
CA VAL A 199 3.38 -3.09 28.20
C VAL A 199 4.33 -4.16 28.75
N THR A 200 3.98 -4.74 29.90
CA THR A 200 4.77 -5.79 30.57
C THR A 200 4.35 -7.21 30.25
N ASP A 201 3.22 -7.44 29.58
CA ASP A 201 2.69 -8.81 29.42
C ASP A 201 2.30 -9.11 27.97
N VAL A 202 3.06 -10.02 27.36
CA VAL A 202 2.95 -10.45 25.95
C VAL A 202 1.96 -11.61 25.79
N GLU A 203 1.52 -12.23 26.88
CA GLU A 203 0.71 -13.46 26.85
C GLU A 203 -0.77 -13.24 26.49
N GLU A 204 -1.30 -12.02 26.64
CA GLU A 204 -2.74 -11.75 26.49
C GLU A 204 -3.17 -11.47 25.03
N ILE A 205 -2.25 -11.05 24.15
CA ILE A 205 -2.55 -10.71 22.73
C ILE A 205 -2.77 -11.97 21.87
N ALA A 206 -2.13 -13.09 22.20
CA ALA A 206 -2.15 -14.30 21.37
C ALA A 206 -3.47 -15.10 21.44
N LYS A 207 -4.34 -14.83 22.43
CA LYS A 207 -5.58 -15.61 22.64
C LYS A 207 -6.79 -15.06 21.89
N GLU A 208 -6.85 -13.76 21.59
CA GLU A 208 -7.98 -13.15 20.88
C GLU A 208 -7.84 -13.19 19.34
N GLU A 209 -6.62 -13.34 18.79
CA GLU A 209 -6.37 -13.25 17.33
C GLU A 209 -6.66 -14.55 16.51
N ASN A 210 -6.96 -15.69 17.15
CA ASN A 210 -7.12 -16.98 16.45
C ASN A 210 -8.54 -17.31 15.98
N GLU A 211 -9.57 -16.54 16.33
CA GLU A 211 -10.97 -16.88 15.98
C GLU A 211 -11.32 -16.68 14.50
N ASN A 212 -10.41 -16.08 13.73
CA ASN A 212 -10.67 -15.56 12.39
C ASN A 212 -9.82 -16.21 11.27
N LEU A 213 -8.93 -17.16 11.59
CA LEU A 213 -8.21 -17.91 10.57
C LEU A 213 -9.10 -19.03 10.01
N PRO A 214 -9.07 -19.31 8.69
CA PRO A 214 -9.77 -20.48 8.16
C PRO A 214 -9.28 -21.75 8.87
N ASP A 215 -10.20 -22.67 9.24
CA ASP A 215 -9.88 -23.94 9.92
C ASP A 215 -8.78 -24.76 9.22
N ASP A 216 -8.60 -24.56 7.91
CA ASP A 216 -7.61 -25.24 7.07
C ASP A 216 -6.32 -24.41 6.80
N PHE A 217 -6.07 -23.34 7.57
CA PHE A 217 -4.80 -22.63 7.53
C PHE A 217 -3.69 -23.47 8.20
N LYS A 218 -2.56 -23.64 7.52
CA LYS A 218 -1.40 -24.36 8.09
C LYS A 218 -0.09 -23.64 7.76
N LEU A 219 0.70 -23.36 8.78
CA LEU A 219 2.10 -22.96 8.61
C LEU A 219 2.92 -24.21 8.25
N LEU A 220 3.54 -24.22 7.07
CA LEU A 220 4.25 -25.37 6.49
C LEU A 220 5.73 -25.45 6.89
N GLY A 221 6.14 -24.67 7.90
CA GLY A 221 7.52 -24.51 8.34
C GLY A 221 8.29 -23.49 7.50
N ASN A 222 9.32 -22.92 8.11
CA ASN A 222 10.23 -22.00 7.44
C ASN A 222 11.53 -22.72 7.03
N TYR A 223 12.11 -22.34 5.89
CA TYR A 223 13.35 -22.92 5.40
C TYR A 223 14.25 -21.88 4.72
N PRO A 224 15.57 -21.85 5.00
CA PRO A 224 16.29 -22.66 6.00
C PRO A 224 15.96 -22.30 7.46
N ASN A 225 15.88 -23.33 8.31
CA ASN A 225 15.86 -23.24 9.78
C ASN A 225 16.95 -24.20 10.30
N PRO A 226 18.03 -23.76 10.98
CA PRO A 226 18.32 -22.42 11.50
C PRO A 226 18.47 -21.33 10.41
N PHE A 227 17.96 -20.12 10.70
CA PHE A 227 17.88 -18.99 9.76
C PHE A 227 19.28 -18.47 9.36
N ASN A 228 19.64 -18.53 8.07
CA ASN A 228 20.86 -17.90 7.56
C ASN A 228 20.74 -17.55 6.06
N PRO A 229 21.07 -16.31 5.63
CA PRO A 229 20.60 -15.01 6.12
C PRO A 229 19.15 -14.71 5.69
N THR A 230 18.55 -15.59 4.90
CA THR A 230 17.19 -15.45 4.38
C THR A 230 16.43 -16.75 4.61
N THR A 231 15.18 -16.67 5.05
CA THR A 231 14.27 -17.80 5.20
C THR A 231 13.02 -17.59 4.37
N THR A 232 12.50 -18.66 3.82
CA THR A 232 11.16 -18.68 3.21
C THR A 232 10.18 -19.20 4.24
N ILE A 233 9.15 -18.41 4.54
CA ILE A 233 8.01 -18.80 5.37
C ILE A 233 6.92 -19.27 4.42
N LYS A 234 6.43 -20.50 4.60
CA LYS A 234 5.39 -21.10 3.75
C LYS A 234 4.14 -21.37 4.56
N PHE A 235 2.98 -21.07 4.00
CA PHE A 235 1.69 -21.43 4.59
C PHE A 235 0.72 -21.90 3.51
N SER A 236 -0.18 -22.81 3.87
CA SER A 236 -1.26 -23.25 3.01
C SER A 236 -2.60 -22.73 3.48
N VAL A 237 -3.45 -22.39 2.52
CA VAL A 237 -4.85 -22.05 2.71
C VAL A 237 -5.68 -23.12 2.00
N GLY A 238 -6.38 -23.96 2.78
CA GLY A 238 -7.12 -25.11 2.24
C GLY A 238 -8.49 -24.79 1.63
N LYS A 239 -9.02 -23.59 1.87
CA LYS A 239 -10.28 -23.09 1.29
C LYS A 239 -10.03 -21.79 0.54
N ASP A 240 -10.95 -21.42 -0.35
CA ASP A 240 -10.85 -20.16 -1.06
C ASP A 240 -10.91 -18.99 -0.07
N PHE A 241 -9.84 -18.23 -0.02
CA PHE A 241 -9.62 -17.09 0.86
C PHE A 241 -9.06 -15.95 0.03
N TYR A 242 -9.70 -14.78 0.09
CA TYR A 242 -9.37 -13.64 -0.76
C TYR A 242 -9.08 -12.40 0.07
N ASN A 243 -8.01 -12.44 0.87
CA ASN A 243 -7.64 -11.37 1.80
C ASN A 243 -6.12 -11.27 2.00
N VAL A 244 -5.69 -10.21 2.67
CA VAL A 244 -4.32 -10.05 3.16
C VAL A 244 -4.11 -10.94 4.39
N VAL A 245 -3.03 -11.71 4.39
CA VAL A 245 -2.53 -12.45 5.55
C VAL A 245 -1.32 -11.73 6.12
N LEU A 246 -1.32 -11.47 7.43
CA LEU A 246 -0.19 -10.89 8.15
C LEU A 246 0.67 -11.98 8.76
N VAL A 247 1.91 -12.07 8.32
CA VAL A 247 2.93 -12.92 8.93
C VAL A 247 3.72 -12.05 9.92
N LYS A 248 3.38 -12.17 11.21
CA LYS A 248 4.08 -11.49 12.31
C LYS A 248 5.25 -12.35 12.79
N ILE A 249 6.45 -11.77 12.79
CA ILE A 249 7.71 -12.39 13.22
C ILE A 249 8.07 -11.82 14.58
N TYR A 250 8.24 -12.69 15.57
CA TYR A 250 8.59 -12.34 16.95
C TYR A 250 9.96 -12.90 17.32
N ASN A 251 10.64 -12.29 18.29
CA ASN A 251 11.84 -12.89 18.91
C ASN A 251 11.46 -13.83 20.07
N SER A 252 12.44 -14.54 20.65
CA SER A 252 12.24 -15.46 21.78
C SER A 252 11.67 -14.83 23.05
N ILE A 253 11.70 -13.51 23.18
CA ILE A 253 11.08 -12.77 24.29
C ILE A 253 9.72 -12.16 23.91
N GLY A 254 9.16 -12.54 22.76
CA GLY A 254 7.83 -12.15 22.31
C GLY A 254 7.73 -10.75 21.71
N GLN A 255 8.84 -10.05 21.48
CA GLN A 255 8.81 -8.74 20.83
C GLN A 255 8.62 -8.88 19.32
N LEU A 256 7.74 -8.05 18.75
CA LEU A 256 7.51 -7.98 17.32
C LEU A 256 8.76 -7.44 16.59
N VAL A 257 9.34 -8.26 15.73
CA VAL A 257 10.57 -7.98 14.95
C VAL A 257 10.23 -7.43 13.57
N ARG A 258 9.20 -8.01 12.93
CA ARG A 258 8.77 -7.65 11.58
C ARG A 258 7.36 -8.18 11.30
N VAL A 259 6.63 -7.47 10.45
CA VAL A 259 5.39 -7.97 9.85
C VAL A 259 5.53 -7.94 8.34
N LEU A 260 5.05 -9.01 7.73
CA LEU A 260 5.06 -9.22 6.30
C LEU A 260 3.60 -9.47 5.86
N ALA A 261 3.10 -8.68 4.91
CA ALA A 261 1.77 -8.86 4.37
C ALA A 261 1.81 -9.69 3.08
N VAL A 262 0.88 -10.61 2.93
CA VAL A 262 0.73 -11.45 1.74
C VAL A 262 -0.69 -11.38 1.24
N ASP A 263 -0.89 -10.92 0.01
CA ASP A 263 -2.17 -11.00 -0.68
C ASP A 263 -2.47 -12.47 -1.05
N VAL A 264 -3.51 -13.04 -0.46
CA VAL A 264 -3.98 -14.40 -0.74
C VAL A 264 -5.22 -14.30 -1.62
N ASN A 265 -5.21 -15.01 -2.76
CA ASN A 265 -6.26 -14.98 -3.77
C ASN A 265 -6.72 -16.39 -4.15
N GLY A 266 -7.42 -17.03 -3.23
CA GLY A 266 -7.95 -18.39 -3.36
C GLY A 266 -7.10 -19.43 -2.63
N LYS A 267 -7.54 -20.69 -2.68
CA LYS A 267 -6.83 -21.81 -2.05
C LYS A 267 -5.46 -22.03 -2.68
N GLY A 268 -4.47 -22.37 -1.87
CA GLY A 268 -3.13 -22.62 -2.37
C GLY A 268 -2.03 -22.60 -1.32
N ILE A 269 -0.80 -22.73 -1.79
CA ILE A 269 0.41 -22.57 -0.99
C ILE A 269 1.01 -21.20 -1.30
N TYR A 270 1.22 -20.43 -0.25
CA TYR A 270 1.81 -19.11 -0.31
C TYR A 270 3.16 -19.14 0.38
N GLN A 271 4.07 -18.27 -0.08
CA GLN A 271 5.39 -18.15 0.48
C GLN A 271 5.84 -16.71 0.53
N ILE A 272 6.57 -16.35 1.58
CA ILE A 272 7.20 -15.05 1.71
C ILE A 272 8.63 -15.20 2.23
N SER A 273 9.54 -14.43 1.66
CA SER A 273 10.96 -14.45 2.01
C SER A 273 11.26 -13.37 3.05
N TRP A 274 11.97 -13.74 4.11
CA TRP A 274 12.44 -12.84 5.15
C TRP A 274 13.97 -12.93 5.26
N ASN A 275 14.64 -11.78 5.15
CA ASN A 275 16.09 -11.63 5.12
C ASN A 275 16.74 -11.44 6.52
N GLY A 276 16.09 -11.88 7.60
CA GLY A 276 16.64 -11.75 8.96
C GLY A 276 16.68 -10.31 9.51
N LEU A 277 16.22 -9.34 8.74
CA LEU A 277 16.24 -7.93 9.13
C LEU A 277 14.96 -7.54 9.86
N THR A 278 15.10 -6.68 10.88
CA THR A 278 14.02 -5.92 11.52
C THR A 278 13.34 -4.97 10.52
N GLN A 279 12.23 -4.35 10.90
CA GLN A 279 11.57 -3.32 10.08
C GLN A 279 12.44 -2.09 9.76
N PHE A 280 13.44 -1.79 10.60
CA PHE A 280 14.41 -0.71 10.43
C PHE A 280 15.68 -1.19 9.70
N GLY A 281 15.59 -2.39 9.13
CA GLY A 281 16.61 -3.22 8.53
C GLY A 281 17.96 -3.35 9.24
N LYS A 282 17.93 -3.29 10.58
CA LYS A 282 18.99 -3.87 11.41
C LYS A 282 18.83 -5.38 11.47
N MET A 283 19.93 -6.12 11.63
CA MET A 283 19.88 -7.55 11.94
C MET A 283 19.03 -7.78 13.18
N ALA A 284 18.12 -8.74 13.10
CA ALA A 284 17.31 -9.11 14.24
C ALA A 284 18.17 -9.85 15.30
N PRO A 285 17.82 -9.76 16.60
CA PRO A 285 18.62 -10.34 17.69
C PRO A 285 18.80 -11.86 17.54
N SER A 286 19.90 -12.41 18.03
CA SER A 286 20.07 -13.87 18.09
C SER A 286 19.02 -14.51 19.02
N GLY A 287 18.35 -15.57 18.57
CA GLY A 287 17.28 -16.25 19.32
C GLY A 287 15.87 -15.85 18.86
N ILE A 288 15.60 -16.02 17.57
CA ILE A 288 14.29 -15.82 16.91
C ILE A 288 13.70 -17.20 16.63
#